data_AF-A0A835A3U7-F1
#
_entry.id   AF-A0A835A3U7-F1
#
_cell.length_a   1.000
_cell.length_b   1.000
_cell.length_c   1.000
_cell.angle_alpha   90.00
_cell.angle_beta   90.00
_cell.angle_gamma   90.00
#
_symmetry.space_group_name_H-M   'P 1'
#
loop_
_entity.id
_entity.type
_entity.pdbx_description
1 polymer ?
#
loop_
_entity_poly.entity_id
_entity_poly.type
_entity_poly.pdbx_seq_one_letter_code
_entity_poly.pdbx_strand_id
1 'polypeptide(L)'
;MNIALGAGAAKGLEKLHLQVNPPIIHRDFKSDNILLSKDFEPKVSDFWSAKIAPAVNEFLVARSGQAGTFGYMAPEVARCEYVSVR
;
A
#
# COMPACT_ATOMS: atom_id res chain seq x y z
N MET A 1 18.48 0.30 -2.26
CA MET A 1 17.54 -0.72 -2.79
C MET A 1 18.01 -1.13 -4.18
N ASN A 2 18.15 -2.43 -4.44
CA ASN A 2 18.49 -2.94 -5.77
C ASN A 2 17.32 -2.63 -6.74
N ILE A 3 17.60 -2.14 -7.95
CA ILE A 3 16.59 -1.76 -8.96
C ILE A 3 15.64 -2.93 -9.26
N ALA A 4 16.15 -4.16 -9.34
CA ALA A 4 15.35 -5.35 -9.58
C ALA A 4 14.38 -5.65 -8.41
N LEU A 5 14.85 -5.50 -7.18
CA LEU A 5 14.01 -5.67 -5.99
C LEU A 5 12.92 -4.60 -5.91
N GLY A 6 13.24 -3.36 -6.28
CA GLY A 6 12.26 -2.28 -6.35
C GLY A 6 11.22 -2.46 -7.44
N ALA A 7 11.63 -2.91 -8.62
CA ALA A 7 10.70 -3.25 -9.68
C ALA A 7 9.74 -4.38 -9.27
N GLY A 8 10.25 -5.41 -8.57
CA GLY A 8 9.41 -6.50 -8.08
C GLY A 8 8.43 -6.06 -6.98
N ALA A 9 8.88 -5.23 -6.02
CA ALA A 9 7.99 -4.67 -5.01
C ALA A 9 6.89 -3.80 -5.62
N ALA A 10 7.23 -2.97 -6.61
CA ALA A 10 6.26 -2.14 -7.34
C ALA A 10 5.22 -2.98 -8.11
N LYS A 11 5.63 -4.10 -8.73
CA LYS A 11 4.71 -5.07 -9.35
C LYS A 11 3.76 -5.69 -8.34
N GLY A 12 4.25 -5.98 -7.13
CA GLY A 12 3.40 -6.45 -6.03
C GLY A 12 2.32 -5.44 -5.66
N LEU A 13 2.71 -4.16 -5.53
CA LEU A 13 1.77 -3.08 -5.22
C LEU A 13 0.77 -2.82 -6.36
N GLU A 14 1.24 -2.83 -7.62
CA GLU A 14 0.40 -2.72 -8.81
C GLU A 14 -0.68 -3.81 -8.83
N LYS A 15 -0.31 -5.05 -8.52
CA LYS A 15 -1.26 -6.17 -8.45
C LYS A 15 -2.38 -5.90 -7.45
N LEU A 16 -2.05 -5.39 -6.26
CA LEU A 16 -3.04 -5.06 -5.23
C LEU A 16 -4.02 -3.95 -5.67
N HIS A 17 -3.52 -2.94 -6.38
CA HIS A 17 -4.34 -1.79 -6.80
C HIS A 17 -5.16 -2.04 -8.07
N LEU A 18 -4.62 -2.78 -9.03
CA LEU A 18 -5.18 -2.83 -10.39
C LEU A 18 -5.72 -4.21 -10.79
N GLN A 19 -5.22 -5.29 -10.18
CA GLN A 19 -5.52 -6.66 -10.62
C GLN A 19 -6.39 -7.42 -9.62
N VAL A 20 -6.46 -7.00 -8.36
CA VAL A 20 -7.35 -7.56 -7.35
C VAL A 20 -8.67 -6.79 -7.34
N ASN A 21 -9.79 -7.52 -7.26
CA ASN A 21 -11.13 -6.94 -7.15
C ASN A 21 -11.87 -7.51 -5.92
N PRO A 22 -12.25 -6.68 -4.93
CA PRO A 22 -12.05 -5.23 -4.89
C PRO A 22 -10.58 -4.84 -4.64
N PRO A 23 -10.10 -3.67 -5.12
CA PRO A 23 -8.71 -3.25 -4.93
C PRO A 23 -8.32 -3.17 -3.46
N ILE A 24 -7.04 -3.42 -3.16
CA ILE A 24 -6.51 -3.44 -1.79
C ILE A 24 -5.45 -2.35 -1.63
N ILE A 25 -5.62 -1.50 -0.62
CA ILE A 25 -4.66 -0.48 -0.23
C ILE A 25 -3.86 -1.00 0.96
N HIS A 26 -2.55 -1.15 0.80
CA HIS A 26 -1.68 -1.73 1.83
C HIS A 26 -1.56 -0.84 3.09
N ARG A 27 -1.51 0.48 2.90
CA ARG A 27 -1.32 1.53 3.93
C ARG A 27 -0.01 1.51 4.73
N ASP A 28 0.74 0.41 4.76
CA ASP A 28 2.09 0.36 5.37
C ASP A 28 3.15 -0.18 4.42
N PHE A 29 3.28 0.42 3.22
CA PHE A 29 4.26 -0.02 2.22
C PHE A 29 5.64 0.58 2.52
N LYS A 30 6.56 -0.26 3.02
CA LYS A 30 7.94 0.10 3.41
C LYS A 30 8.89 -1.07 3.16
N SER A 31 10.20 -0.82 3.19
CA SER A 31 11.22 -1.85 2.96
C SER A 31 11.12 -3.04 3.91
N ASP A 32 10.78 -2.79 5.18
CA ASP A 32 10.61 -3.80 6.23
C ASP A 32 9.47 -4.78 5.91
N ASN A 33 8.51 -4.35 5.10
CA ASN A 33 7.34 -5.11 4.67
C ASN A 33 7.52 -5.71 3.26
N ILE A 34 8.75 -5.72 2.73
CA ILE A 34 9.11 -6.44 1.51
C ILE A 34 10.01 -7.62 1.88
N LEU A 35 9.42 -8.81 1.92
CA LEU A 35 10.15 -10.04 2.21
C LEU A 35 10.79 -10.58 0.93
N LEU A 36 11.89 -11.30 1.08
CA LEU A 36 12.54 -12.00 -0.03
C LEU A 36 12.23 -13.49 0.06
N SER A 37 11.83 -14.08 -1.07
CA SER A 37 11.74 -15.52 -1.19
C SER A 37 13.14 -16.16 -1.21
N LYS A 38 13.19 -17.50 -1.16
CA LYS A 38 14.43 -18.27 -1.36
C LYS A 38 15.15 -17.95 -2.67
N ASP A 39 14.42 -17.48 -3.67
CA ASP A 39 14.90 -17.15 -5.01
C ASP A 39 15.18 -15.62 -5.15
N PHE A 40 15.29 -14.90 -4.02
CA PHE A 40 15.46 -13.45 -3.96
C PHE A 40 14.35 -12.63 -4.66
N GLU A 41 13.16 -13.22 -4.79
CA GLU A 41 12.00 -12.50 -5.31
C GLU A 41 11.34 -11.67 -4.21
N PRO A 42 11.12 -10.36 -4.41
CA PRO A 42 10.44 -9.51 -3.45
C PRO A 42 8.95 -9.83 -3.38
N LYS A 43 8.42 -9.91 -2.15
CA LYS A 43 7.01 -10.16 -1.85
C LYS A 43 6.50 -9.15 -0.83
N VAL A 44 5.37 -8.52 -1.13
CA VAL A 44 4.69 -7.60 -0.20
C VAL A 44 4.11 -8.39 0.97
N SER A 45 4.34 -7.94 2.20
CA SER A 45 3.88 -8.57 3.44
C SER A 45 3.27 -7.55 4.41
N ASP A 46 2.72 -8.05 5.52
CA ASP A 46 2.10 -7.25 6.60
C ASP A 46 0.86 -6.45 6.16
N PHE A 47 -0.22 -7.19 5.91
CA PHE A 47 -1.52 -6.65 5.55
C PHE A 47 -2.38 -6.26 6.75
N TRP A 48 -1.84 -6.20 7.98
CA TRP A 48 -2.65 -5.92 9.17
C TRP A 48 -3.35 -4.55 9.06
N SER A 49 -2.65 -3.58 8.47
CA SER A 49 -3.17 -2.23 8.21
C SER A 49 -3.90 -2.12 6.87
N ALA A 50 -3.98 -3.16 6.05
CA ALA A 50 -4.56 -3.06 4.72
C ALA A 50 -6.07 -2.80 4.76
N LYS A 51 -6.58 -2.17 3.70
CA LYS A 51 -8.00 -1.87 3.53
C LYS A 51 -8.45 -2.18 2.10
N ILE A 52 -9.70 -2.60 1.97
CA ILE A 52 -10.37 -2.62 0.68
C ILE A 52 -10.57 -1.16 0.25
N ALA A 53 -10.17 -0.83 -0.98
CA ALA A 53 -10.43 0.47 -1.56
C ALA A 53 -11.94 0.64 -1.71
N PRO A 54 -12.50 1.79 -1.30
CA PRO A 54 -13.91 2.06 -1.46
C PRO A 54 -14.24 2.27 -2.94
N ALA A 55 -15.52 2.25 -3.27
CA ALA A 55 -15.97 2.46 -4.64
C ALA A 55 -15.47 3.81 -5.18
N VAL A 56 -15.29 3.89 -6.50
CA VAL A 56 -14.88 5.11 -7.19
C VAL A 56 -15.81 6.26 -6.74
N ASN A 57 -15.22 7.35 -6.23
CA ASN A 57 -15.87 8.54 -5.62
C ASN A 57 -16.11 8.53 -4.09
N GLU A 58 -15.63 7.54 -3.35
CA GLU A 58 -15.69 7.57 -1.88
C GLU A 58 -14.36 8.02 -1.23
N PHE A 59 -14.45 8.85 -0.19
CA PHE A 59 -13.28 9.33 0.57
C PHE A 59 -12.75 8.27 1.54
N LEU A 60 -11.50 7.84 1.34
CA LEU A 60 -10.83 6.81 2.14
C LEU A 60 -10.49 7.22 3.58
N VAL A 61 -9.96 8.44 3.75
CA VAL A 61 -9.24 8.80 4.97
C VAL A 61 -10.19 9.15 6.13
N ALA A 62 -11.36 9.73 5.83
CA ALA A 62 -12.32 10.10 6.86
C ALA A 62 -12.93 8.91 7.63
N ARG A 63 -12.92 7.69 7.05
CA ARG A 63 -13.50 6.49 7.69
C ARG A 63 -12.49 5.51 8.30
N SER A 64 -11.20 5.63 7.98
CA SER A 64 -10.26 4.49 8.12
C SER A 64 -9.20 4.64 9.21
N GLY A 65 -9.14 5.82 9.87
CA GLY A 65 -8.16 6.15 10.90
C GLY A 65 -6.72 6.31 10.36
N GLN A 66 -5.86 6.88 11.19
CA GLN A 66 -4.43 7.03 10.90
C GLN A 66 -3.75 5.65 11.00
N ALA A 67 -3.19 5.16 9.90
CA ALA A 67 -2.47 3.89 9.84
C ALA A 67 -1.31 3.98 8.85
N GLY A 68 -0.22 3.29 9.18
CA GLY A 68 1.03 3.31 8.43
C GLY A 68 2.20 3.81 9.28
N THR A 69 3.41 3.66 8.75
CA THR A 69 4.65 4.09 9.40
C THR A 69 4.97 5.56 9.10
N PHE A 70 5.32 6.32 10.14
CA PHE A 70 5.75 7.72 9.98
C PHE A 70 6.95 7.83 9.04
N GLY A 71 6.93 8.82 8.14
CA GLY A 71 7.93 8.98 7.07
C GLY A 71 7.64 8.18 5.79
N TYR A 72 6.75 7.18 5.85
CA TYR A 72 6.24 6.45 4.67
C TYR A 72 4.79 6.84 4.31
N MET A 73 4.06 7.40 5.28
CA MET A 73 2.71 7.89 5.04
C MET A 73 2.71 9.09 4.08
N ALA A 74 1.75 9.09 3.16
CA ALA A 74 1.45 10.27 2.35
C ALA A 74 1.00 11.43 3.27
N PRO A 75 1.37 12.68 2.96
CA PRO A 75 1.15 13.82 3.83
C PRO A 75 -0.34 14.04 4.18
N GLU A 76 -1.23 13.81 3.23
CA GLU A 76 -2.68 13.88 3.39
C GLU A 76 -3.23 12.78 4.33
N VAL A 77 -2.63 11.58 4.33
CA VAL A 77 -2.97 10.52 5.28
C VAL A 77 -2.47 10.87 6.69
N ALA A 78 -1.25 11.41 6.79
CA ALA A 78 -0.66 11.83 8.06
C ALA A 78 -1.43 13.02 8.68
N ARG A 79 -2.00 13.91 7.88
CA ARG A 79 -2.84 15.02 8.35
C ARG A 79 -4.32 14.70 8.50
N CYS A 80 -4.73 13.45 8.23
CA CYS A 80 -6.14 13.05 8.21
C CYS A 80 -6.99 13.90 7.24
N GLU A 81 -6.42 14.30 6.10
CA GLU A 81 -7.09 15.03 5.02
C GLU A 81 -7.83 14.07 4.07
N TYR A 82 -8.85 14.57 3.36
CA TYR A 82 -9.61 13.78 2.40
C TYR A 82 -8.75 13.38 1.19
N VAL A 83 -8.81 12.10 0.80
CA VAL A 83 -8.10 11.56 -0.37
C VAL A 83 -9.10 11.02 -1.38
N SER A 84 -9.00 11.51 -2.61
CA SER A 84 -9.70 10.98 -3.77
C SER A 84 -8.92 9.78 -4.30
N VAL A 85 -9.57 8.62 -4.38
CA VAL A 85 -9.08 7.50 -5.19
C VAL A 85 -9.45 7.83 -6.63
N ARG A 86 -8.45 8.12 -7.47
CA ARG A 86 -8.62 8.34 -8.91
C ARG A 86 -8.46 7.02 -9.67
#